data_AF-A0A1L3MWB4-F1
#
_entry.id   AF-A0A1L3MWB4-F1
#
_cell.length_a   1.000
_cell.length_b   1.000
_cell.length_c   1.000
_cell.angle_alpha   90.00
_cell.angle_beta   90.00
_cell.angle_gamma   90.00
#
_symmetry.space_group_name_H-M   'P 1'
#
loop_
_entity.id
_entity.type
_entity.pdbx_description
1 polymer ?
#
loop_
_entity_poly.entity_id
_entity_poly.type
_entity_poly.pdbx_seq_one_letter_code
_entity_poly.pdbx_strand_id
1 'polypeptide(L)'
;MTKMDQKEQFIEMRAKEVPYEHISKELGVSKPTLIKWGKELEFEVSNRKSLELELLHEKYYVSKKKRIEFFGEQMNQLNAELKKRDLSEIPTEKIIELRMKTISLLKQEETTLSLKEKKSIGDSLLDSLDSTIVEWKL
;
A
#
# COMPACT_ATOMS: atom_id res chain seq x y z
N MET A 1 0.67 -16.97 40.53
CA MET A 1 0.29 -16.29 39.29
C MET A 1 -0.73 -15.23 39.64
N THR A 2 -0.46 -13.95 39.37
CA THR A 2 -1.47 -12.90 39.56
C THR A 2 -2.46 -12.91 38.39
N LYS A 3 -3.62 -12.28 38.57
CA LYS A 3 -4.63 -12.15 37.50
C LYS A 3 -4.10 -11.36 36.30
N MET A 4 -3.15 -10.46 36.52
CA MET A 4 -2.50 -9.67 35.46
C MET A 4 -1.57 -10.57 34.65
N ASP A 5 -0.76 -11.41 35.30
CA ASP A 5 0.11 -12.38 34.62
C ASP A 5 -0.69 -13.37 33.76
N GLN A 6 -1.85 -13.83 34.26
CA GLN A 6 -2.74 -14.71 33.48
C GLN A 6 -3.30 -14.02 32.23
N LYS A 7 -3.60 -12.72 32.30
CA LYS A 7 -4.07 -11.95 31.14
C LYS A 7 -2.95 -11.74 30.12
N GLU A 8 -1.72 -11.48 30.58
CA GLU A 8 -0.55 -11.36 29.70
C GLU A 8 -0.25 -12.67 28.97
N GLN A 9 -0.21 -13.79 29.70
CA GLN A 9 -0.02 -15.12 29.10
C GLN A 9 -1.16 -15.49 28.15
N PHE A 10 -2.39 -15.10 28.46
CA PHE A 10 -3.53 -15.25 27.55
C PHE A 10 -3.31 -14.48 26.24
N ILE A 11 -2.86 -13.23 26.31
CA ILE A 11 -2.56 -12.40 25.12
C ILE A 11 -1.49 -13.08 24.26
N GLU A 12 -0.40 -13.54 24.88
CA GLU A 12 0.69 -14.22 24.16
C GLU A 12 0.22 -15.50 23.47
N MET A 13 -0.50 -16.38 24.18
CA MET A 13 -1.01 -17.62 23.60
C MET A 13 -2.05 -17.39 22.51
N ARG A 14 -2.90 -16.37 22.66
CA ARG A 14 -3.89 -16.01 21.63
C ARG A 14 -3.28 -15.34 20.42
N ALA A 15 -2.17 -14.60 20.57
CA ALA A 15 -1.39 -14.09 19.45
C ALA A 15 -0.85 -15.24 18.58
N LYS A 16 -0.41 -16.33 19.22
CA LYS A 16 0.02 -17.60 18.59
C LYS A 16 -1.13 -18.53 18.14
N GLU A 17 -2.37 -18.04 18.19
CA GLU A 17 -3.58 -18.77 17.76
C GLU A 17 -3.92 -20.04 18.54
N VAL A 18 -3.36 -20.22 19.74
CA VAL A 18 -3.63 -21.39 20.60
C VAL A 18 -5.13 -21.45 20.97
N PRO A 19 -5.78 -22.63 20.88
CA PRO A 19 -7.20 -22.76 21.17
C PRO A 19 -7.51 -22.56 22.66
N TYR A 20 -8.67 -21.98 22.97
CA TYR A 20 -9.13 -21.69 24.33
C TYR A 20 -9.11 -22.90 25.27
N GLU A 21 -9.31 -24.11 24.74
CA GLU A 21 -9.27 -25.35 25.52
C GLU A 21 -7.88 -25.63 26.11
N HIS A 22 -6.83 -25.35 25.34
CA HIS A 22 -5.45 -25.53 25.78
C HIS A 22 -5.09 -24.49 26.84
N ILE A 23 -5.46 -23.23 26.57
CA ILE A 23 -5.21 -22.10 27.47
C ILE A 23 -5.93 -22.29 28.81
N SER A 24 -7.13 -22.86 28.79
CA SER A 24 -7.91 -23.15 30.01
C SER A 24 -7.19 -24.14 30.92
N LYS A 25 -6.59 -25.19 30.34
CA LYS A 25 -5.80 -26.19 31.08
C LYS A 25 -4.49 -25.60 31.61
N GLU A 26 -3.84 -24.74 30.84
CA GLU A 26 -2.54 -24.16 31.19
C GLU A 26 -2.65 -23.06 32.24
N LEU A 27 -3.63 -22.16 32.13
CA LEU A 27 -3.83 -21.05 33.08
C LEU A 27 -4.70 -21.41 34.28
N GLY A 28 -5.39 -22.56 34.25
CA GLY A 28 -6.37 -22.95 35.26
C GLY A 28 -7.61 -22.06 35.29
N VAL A 29 -7.94 -21.40 34.16
CA VAL A 29 -9.04 -20.45 34.04
C VAL A 29 -10.18 -21.06 33.22
N SER A 30 -11.43 -20.86 33.64
CA SER A 30 -12.59 -21.44 32.95
C SER A 30 -12.75 -20.89 31.52
N LYS A 31 -13.22 -21.74 30.60
CA LYS A 31 -13.46 -21.37 29.19
C LYS A 31 -14.40 -20.16 29.01
N PRO A 32 -15.50 -20.00 29.77
CA PRO A 32 -16.32 -18.78 29.72
C PRO A 32 -15.56 -17.50 30.08
N THR A 33 -14.66 -17.58 31.06
CA THR A 33 -13.81 -16.45 31.45
C THR A 33 -12.82 -16.09 30.34
N LEU A 34 -12.21 -17.08 29.68
CA LEU A 34 -11.31 -16.83 28.55
C LEU A 34 -12.03 -16.24 27.33
N ILE A 35 -13.28 -16.64 27.07
CA ILE A 35 -14.10 -16.04 26.00
C ILE A 35 -14.37 -14.57 26.31
N LYS A 36 -14.66 -14.24 27.57
CA LYS A 36 -14.83 -12.84 28.01
C LYS A 36 -13.53 -12.05 27.84
N TRP A 37 -12.39 -12.61 28.26
CA TRP A 37 -11.08 -11.98 28.06
C TRP A 37 -10.73 -11.82 26.57
N GLY A 38 -11.13 -12.76 25.72
CA GLY A 38 -10.93 -12.66 24.28
C GLY A 38 -11.63 -11.46 23.66
N LYS A 39 -12.77 -11.03 24.22
CA LYS A 39 -13.45 -9.79 23.82
C LYS A 39 -12.82 -8.55 24.45
N GLU A 40 -12.45 -8.63 25.73
CA GLU A 40 -11.84 -7.49 26.46
C GLU A 40 -10.45 -7.14 25.94
N LEU A 41 -9.66 -8.14 25.55
CA LEU A 41 -8.25 -8.02 25.19
C LEU A 41 -8.01 -8.21 23.68
N GLU A 42 -9.06 -8.10 22.87
CA GLU A 42 -8.99 -8.32 21.43
C GLU A 42 -7.97 -7.40 20.75
N PHE A 43 -7.92 -6.14 21.19
CA PHE A 43 -7.01 -5.13 20.68
C PHE A 43 -5.56 -5.47 21.00
N GLU A 44 -5.27 -5.87 22.24
CA GLU A 44 -3.96 -6.26 22.71
C GLU A 44 -3.46 -7.52 21.99
N VAL A 45 -4.34 -8.51 21.79
CA VAL A 45 -4.03 -9.71 21.00
C VAL A 45 -3.72 -9.32 19.55
N SER A 46 -4.51 -8.44 18.93
CA SER A 46 -4.30 -7.98 17.56
C SER A 46 -2.98 -7.20 17.40
N ASN A 47 -2.67 -6.32 18.36
CA ASN A 47 -1.41 -5.58 18.37
C ASN A 47 -0.21 -6.52 18.53
N ARG A 48 -0.31 -7.53 19.42
CA ARG A 48 0.74 -8.52 19.62
C ARG A 48 0.98 -9.34 18.35
N LYS A 49 -0.08 -9.76 17.65
CA LYS A 49 0.01 -10.42 16.34
C LYS A 49 0.70 -9.53 15.30
N SER A 50 0.31 -8.26 15.24
CA SER A 50 0.88 -7.29 14.30
C SER A 50 2.36 -7.07 14.54
N LEU A 51 2.78 -6.97 15.82
CA LEU A 51 4.17 -6.84 16.21
C LEU A 51 5.00 -8.09 15.87
N GLU A 52 4.48 -9.29 16.13
CA GLU A 52 5.16 -10.54 15.74
C GLU A 52 5.33 -10.66 14.23
N LEU A 53 4.29 -10.27 13.47
CA LEU A 53 4.35 -10.23 12.01
C LEU A 53 5.36 -9.19 11.52
N GLU A 54 5.41 -8.02 12.13
CA GLU A 54 6.39 -6.98 11.82
C GLU A 54 7.82 -7.47 12.09
N LEU A 55 8.08 -8.09 13.25
CA LEU A 55 9.37 -8.67 13.59
C LEU A 55 9.78 -9.80 12.63
N LEU A 56 8.82 -10.61 12.20
CA LEU A 56 9.03 -11.63 11.16
C LEU A 56 9.39 -11.00 9.82
N HIS A 57 8.70 -9.92 9.43
CA HIS A 57 9.02 -9.14 8.24
C HIS A 57 10.41 -8.51 8.33
N GLU A 58 10.80 -7.97 9.48
CA GLU A 58 12.14 -7.43 9.69
C GLU A 58 13.22 -8.50 9.54
N LYS A 59 12.99 -9.70 10.12
CA LYS A 59 13.89 -10.85 10.05
C LYS A 59 14.12 -11.33 8.62
N TYR A 60 13.08 -11.31 7.77
CA TYR A 60 13.15 -11.80 6.39
C TYR A 60 13.28 -10.69 5.34
N TYR A 61 13.69 -9.47 5.71
CA TYR A 61 13.84 -8.33 4.79
C TYR A 61 12.54 -7.90 4.08
N VAL A 62 11.38 -8.27 4.62
CA VAL A 62 10.05 -8.05 4.03
C VAL A 62 9.41 -6.75 4.55
N SER A 63 10.15 -5.81 5.13
CA SER A 63 9.61 -4.46 5.31
C SER A 63 9.48 -3.78 3.94
N LYS A 64 8.42 -2.99 3.72
CA LYS A 64 8.18 -2.32 2.42
C LYS A 64 9.39 -1.50 1.97
N LYS A 65 10.02 -0.78 2.90
CA LYS A 65 11.22 0.02 2.66
C LYS A 65 12.41 -0.84 2.20
N LYS A 66 12.74 -1.90 2.95
CA LYS A 66 13.87 -2.80 2.62
C LYS A 66 13.68 -3.46 1.26
N ARG A 67 12.45 -3.85 0.90
CA ARG A 67 12.16 -4.38 -0.45
C ARG A 67 12.38 -3.36 -1.55
N ILE A 68 11.93 -2.11 -1.36
CA ILE A 68 12.14 -1.03 -2.34
C ILE A 68 13.63 -0.75 -2.52
N GLU A 69 14.39 -0.68 -1.43
CA GLU A 69 15.84 -0.47 -1.47
C GLU A 69 16.54 -1.62 -2.21
N PHE A 70 16.23 -2.87 -1.85
CA PHE A 70 16.79 -4.06 -2.50
C PHE A 70 16.47 -4.10 -4.00
N PHE A 71 15.21 -3.95 -4.39
CA PHE A 71 14.84 -3.97 -5.81
C PHE A 71 15.38 -2.75 -6.57
N GLY A 72 15.47 -1.58 -5.93
CA GLY A 72 16.08 -0.39 -6.51
C GLY A 72 17.57 -0.60 -6.81
N GLU A 73 18.32 -1.19 -5.87
CA GLU A 73 19.72 -1.54 -6.07
C GLU A 73 19.90 -2.54 -7.22
N GLN A 74 19.11 -3.62 -7.22
CA GLN A 74 19.14 -4.61 -8.31
C GLN A 74 18.81 -3.99 -9.66
N MET A 75 17.80 -3.11 -9.72
CA MET A 75 17.42 -2.40 -10.95
C MET A 75 18.55 -1.48 -11.43
N ASN A 76 19.26 -0.81 -10.52
CA ASN A 76 20.41 0.01 -10.87
C ASN A 76 21.55 -0.82 -11.47
N GLN A 77 21.84 -1.99 -10.89
CA GLN A 77 22.85 -2.90 -11.42
C GLN A 77 22.48 -3.41 -12.82
N LEU A 78 21.22 -3.84 -13.02
CA LEU A 78 20.72 -4.26 -14.33
C LEU A 78 20.80 -3.12 -15.35
N ASN A 79 20.38 -1.91 -14.99
CA ASN A 79 20.48 -0.75 -15.86
C ASN A 79 21.93 -0.40 -16.20
N ALA A 80 22.86 -0.53 -15.25
CA ALA A 80 24.28 -0.29 -15.49
C ALA A 80 24.88 -1.29 -16.48
N GLU A 81 24.48 -2.56 -16.40
CA GLU A 81 24.90 -3.59 -17.35
C GLU A 81 24.27 -3.37 -18.73
N LEU A 82 22.96 -3.09 -18.79
CA LEU A 82 22.26 -2.79 -20.04
C LEU A 82 22.84 -1.56 -20.76
N LYS A 83 23.32 -0.54 -20.04
CA LYS A 83 24.00 0.63 -20.62
C LYS A 83 25.33 0.30 -21.27
N LYS A 84 26.02 -0.75 -20.82
CA LYS A 84 27.33 -1.16 -21.37
C LYS A 84 27.19 -2.04 -22.60
N ARG A 85 26.07 -2.76 -22.74
CA ARG A 85 25.85 -3.66 -23.87
C ARG A 85 25.73 -2.88 -25.16
N ASP A 86 26.39 -3.40 -26.19
CA ASP A 86 26.28 -2.84 -27.52
C ASP A 86 24.91 -3.21 -28.13
N LEU A 87 24.25 -2.23 -28.72
CA LEU A 87 22.98 -2.42 -29.42
C LEU A 87 23.17 -3.10 -30.78
N SER A 88 24.42 -3.18 -31.29
CA SER A 88 24.73 -3.84 -32.56
C SER A 88 24.44 -5.35 -32.55
N GLU A 89 24.47 -5.99 -31.37
CA GLU A 89 24.15 -7.42 -31.20
C GLU A 89 22.63 -7.69 -31.24
N ILE A 90 21.81 -6.65 -31.14
CA ILE A 90 20.35 -6.76 -31.12
C ILE A 90 19.82 -6.67 -32.57
N PRO A 91 18.94 -7.59 -33.01
CA PRO A 91 18.33 -7.50 -34.33
C PRO A 91 17.62 -6.16 -34.54
N THR A 92 17.80 -5.56 -35.72
CA THR A 92 17.23 -4.25 -36.08
C THR A 92 15.72 -4.17 -35.85
N GLU A 93 14.98 -5.25 -36.14
CA GLU A 93 13.53 -5.34 -35.89
C GLU A 93 13.19 -5.12 -34.41
N LYS A 94 13.99 -5.70 -33.50
CA LYS A 94 13.78 -5.57 -32.06
C LYS A 94 14.11 -4.16 -31.56
N ILE A 95 15.11 -3.52 -32.15
CA ILE A 95 15.46 -2.11 -31.86
C ILE A 95 14.29 -1.20 -32.26
N ILE A 96 13.68 -1.43 -33.42
CA ILE A 96 12.53 -0.66 -33.90
C ILE A 96 11.32 -0.87 -32.97
N GLU A 97 11.04 -2.11 -32.55
CA GLU A 97 9.97 -2.41 -31.59
C GLU A 97 10.18 -1.67 -30.26
N LEU A 98 11.39 -1.74 -29.69
CA LEU A 98 11.74 -1.06 -28.45
C LEU A 98 11.60 0.45 -28.58
N ARG A 99 12.05 1.03 -29.70
CA ARG A 99 11.90 2.47 -29.99
C ARG A 99 10.43 2.88 -30.01
N MET A 100 9.57 2.13 -30.71
CA MET A 100 8.14 2.42 -30.77
C MET A 100 7.50 2.36 -29.38
N LYS A 101 7.89 1.38 -28.56
CA LYS A 101 7.42 1.25 -27.17
C LYS A 101 7.87 2.43 -26.31
N THR A 102 9.13 2.85 -26.41
CA THR A 102 9.65 4.02 -25.68
C THR A 102 8.89 5.30 -26.04
N ILE A 103 8.62 5.53 -27.34
CA ILE A 103 7.84 6.68 -27.79
C ILE A 103 6.40 6.63 -27.26
N SER A 104 5.77 5.45 -27.25
CA SER A 104 4.41 5.29 -26.70
C SER A 104 4.35 5.61 -25.21
N LEU A 105 5.36 5.19 -24.43
CA LEU A 105 5.44 5.51 -23.00
C LEU A 105 5.68 7.00 -22.77
N LEU A 106 6.55 7.63 -23.57
CA LEU A 106 6.79 9.08 -23.47
C LEU A 106 5.51 9.89 -23.68
N LYS A 107 4.66 9.50 -24.65
CA LYS A 107 3.36 10.13 -24.89
C LYS A 107 2.37 9.96 -23.73
N GLN A 108 2.51 8.91 -22.91
CA GLN A 108 1.65 8.74 -21.72
C GLN A 108 2.08 9.65 -20.56
N GLU A 109 3.37 9.98 -20.48
CA GLU A 109 3.92 10.91 -19.50
C GLU A 109 3.70 12.39 -19.86
N GLU A 110 3.30 12.69 -21.10
CA GLU A 110 2.85 14.02 -21.51
C GLU A 110 1.55 14.37 -20.77
N THR A 111 1.67 14.91 -19.55
CA THR A 111 0.54 15.48 -18.84
C THR A 111 0.04 16.69 -19.61
N THR A 112 -1.22 16.66 -20.04
CA THR A 112 -1.91 17.86 -20.52
C THR A 112 -1.99 18.84 -19.34
N LEU A 113 -1.36 20.01 -19.49
CA LEU A 113 -1.44 21.10 -18.53
C LEU A 113 -2.91 21.53 -18.40
N SER A 114 -3.62 20.97 -17.41
CA SER A 114 -4.96 21.41 -17.03
C SER A 114 -4.81 22.53 -16.01
N LEU A 115 -4.72 23.77 -16.51
CA LEU A 115 -4.82 24.97 -15.70
C LEU A 115 -6.28 25.09 -15.23
N LYS A 116 -6.53 24.74 -13.97
CA LYS A 116 -7.82 24.99 -13.33
C LYS A 116 -7.81 26.40 -12.76
N GLU A 117 -8.48 27.32 -13.45
CA GLU A 117 -8.74 28.65 -12.93
C GLU A 117 -9.90 28.59 -11.93
N LYS A 118 -9.72 29.19 -10.75
CA LYS A 118 -10.80 29.34 -9.76
C LYS A 118 -11.67 30.52 -10.20
N LYS A 119 -12.63 30.28 -11.10
CA LYS A 119 -13.69 31.27 -11.37
C LYS A 119 -14.46 31.53 -10.08
N SER A 120 -14.64 32.81 -9.76
CA SER A 120 -15.53 33.21 -8.67
C SER A 120 -16.98 32.86 -9.05
N ILE A 121 -17.83 32.59 -8.07
CA ILE A 121 -19.27 32.31 -8.31
C ILE A 121 -19.92 33.46 -9.12
N GLY A 122 -19.41 34.69 -8.98
CA GLY A 122 -19.83 35.84 -9.77
C GLY A 122 -19.56 35.72 -11.27
N ASP A 123 -18.45 35.10 -11.67
CA ASP A 123 -18.08 34.97 -13.09
C ASP A 123 -18.96 33.95 -13.82
N SER A 124 -19.39 32.88 -13.11
CA SER A 124 -20.33 31.89 -13.64
C SER A 124 -21.75 32.44 -13.80
N LEU A 125 -22.14 33.42 -12.98
CA LEU A 125 -23.44 34.07 -13.08
C LEU A 125 -23.49 35.05 -14.26
N LEU A 126 -22.42 35.81 -14.48
CA LEU A 126 -22.27 36.72 -15.62
C LEU A 126 -22.34 35.97 -16.98
N ASP A 127 -21.65 34.83 -17.12
CA ASP A 127 -21.73 34.00 -18.34
C ASP A 127 -23.16 33.49 -18.62
N SER A 128 -23.96 33.23 -17.56
CA SER A 128 -25.34 32.80 -17.72
C SER A 128 -26.28 33.94 -18.17
N LEU A 129 -25.98 35.19 -17.80
CA LEU A 129 -26.77 36.36 -18.20
C LEU A 129 -26.55 36.73 -19.67
N ASP A 130 -25.33 36.54 -20.19
CA ASP A 130 -24.98 36.89 -21.58
C ASP A 130 -25.68 35.99 -22.62
N SER A 131 -26.12 34.79 -22.21
CA SER A 131 -26.92 33.89 -23.05
C SER A 131 -28.37 34.36 -23.30
N THR A 132 -28.80 35.49 -22.72
CA THR A 132 -30.19 35.98 -22.81
C THR A 132 -30.38 37.17 -23.77
N ILE A 133 -29.35 37.57 -24.54
CA ILE A 133 -29.55 38.52 -25.64
C ILE A 133 -30.14 37.76 -26.83
N VAL A 134 -31.46 37.65 -26.85
CA VAL A 134 -32.23 37.14 -27.99
C VAL A 134 -32.25 38.22 -29.08
N GLU A 135 -31.42 38.07 -30.11
CA GLU A 135 -31.58 38.80 -31.36
C GLU A 135 -32.81 38.25 -32.11
N TRP A 136 -33.90 39.04 -32.15
CA TRP A 136 -35.03 38.77 -33.03
C TRP A 136 -34.71 39.28 -34.42
N LYS A 137 -34.74 38.38 -35.41
CA LYS A 137 -34.62 38.74 -36.82
C LYS A 137 -35.93 38.45 -37.54
N LEU A 138 -36.61 39.53 -37.97
CA LEU A 138 -37.47 39.57 -39.15
C LEU A 138 -37.48 41.00 -39.69
#